data_AF-A0A961T780-F1
#
_entry.id   AF-A0A961T780-F1
#
_cell.length_a   1.000
_cell.length_b   1.000
_cell.length_c   1.000
_cell.angle_alpha   90.00
_cell.angle_beta   90.00
_cell.angle_gamma   90.00
#
_symmetry.space_group_name_H-M   'P 1'
#
loop_
_entity.id
_entity.type
_entity.pdbx_description
1 polymer ?
#
loop_
_entity_poly.entity_id
_entity_poly.type
_entity_poly.pdbx_seq_one_letter_code
_entity_poly.pdbx_strand_id
1 'polypeptide(L)'
;MNFINTITQIHRAFFAALEKLTEGWFLGLFARFTFLAVLFFYFFNSWKTKTGDGILGFLSVSDGAYYQIVPWAMDAAGGDPAQVGFFNHLVVHAGTFAEIILPILIVLGLFTRLAALGMIGFVAVQSLVDISFHGVDANTAGMWFDRASDGLIWDQRMFWVFVLIYLAVKGAGKLSLDHLVSSRTAG
;
A
#
# COMPACT_ATOMS: atom_id res chain seq x y z
N MET A 1 -20.10 -37.36 29.85
CA MET A 1 -19.57 -36.64 28.67
C MET A 1 -18.09 -36.41 28.92
N ASN A 2 -17.18 -36.95 28.09
CA ASN A 2 -15.75 -36.88 28.37
C ASN A 2 -15.26 -35.42 28.30
N PHE A 3 -14.34 -35.03 29.18
CA PHE A 3 -13.75 -33.68 29.28
C PHE A 3 -13.32 -33.10 27.92
N ILE A 4 -12.71 -33.94 27.07
CA ILE A 4 -12.29 -33.58 25.70
C ILE A 4 -13.47 -33.15 24.82
N ASN A 5 -14.64 -33.79 24.95
CA ASN A 5 -15.83 -33.45 24.17
C ASN A 5 -16.39 -32.09 24.58
N THR A 6 -16.39 -31.79 25.88
CA THR A 6 -16.83 -30.49 26.40
C THR A 6 -15.94 -29.35 25.90
N ILE A 7 -14.60 -29.52 25.95
CA ILE A 7 -13.66 -28.52 25.43
C ILE A 7 -13.86 -28.31 23.92
N THR A 8 -14.00 -29.39 23.16
CA THR A 8 -14.22 -29.32 21.70
C THR A 8 -15.51 -28.57 21.36
N GLN A 9 -16.58 -28.79 22.13
CA GLN A 9 -17.85 -28.09 21.93
C GLN A 9 -17.75 -26.59 22.25
N ILE A 10 -17.10 -26.23 23.36
CA ILE A 10 -16.89 -24.82 23.74
C ILE A 10 -16.04 -24.12 22.68
N HIS A 11 -14.94 -24.74 22.23
CA HIS A 11 -14.09 -24.21 21.17
C HIS A 11 -14.90 -23.93 19.89
N ARG A 12 -15.68 -24.91 19.42
CA ARG A 12 -16.51 -24.76 18.21
C ARG A 12 -17.57 -23.66 18.37
N ALA A 13 -18.25 -23.62 19.51
CA ALA A 13 -19.26 -22.60 19.78
C ALA A 13 -18.66 -21.19 19.79
N PHE A 14 -17.49 -21.04 20.42
CA PHE A 14 -16.77 -19.77 20.47
C PHE A 14 -16.37 -19.26 19.08
N PHE A 15 -15.69 -20.08 18.27
CA PHE A 15 -15.25 -19.66 16.94
C PHE A 15 -16.41 -19.47 15.96
N ALA A 16 -17.47 -20.27 16.06
CA ALA A 16 -18.68 -20.05 15.26
C ALA A 16 -19.35 -18.70 15.60
N ALA A 17 -19.40 -18.33 16.89
CA ALA A 17 -19.91 -17.03 17.31
C ALA A 17 -19.01 -15.89 16.82
N LEU A 18 -17.68 -16.04 16.92
CA LEU A 18 -16.72 -15.05 16.45
C LEU A 18 -16.79 -14.83 14.93
N GLU A 19 -16.83 -15.92 14.15
CA GLU A 19 -16.99 -15.87 12.70
C GLU A 19 -18.26 -15.11 12.33
N LYS A 20 -19.40 -15.49 12.92
CA LYS A 20 -20.68 -14.83 12.68
C LYS A 20 -20.66 -13.33 13.02
N LEU A 21 -20.03 -12.96 14.15
CA LEU A 21 -19.94 -11.56 14.58
C LEU A 21 -19.07 -10.71 13.66
N THR A 22 -18.04 -11.30 13.05
CA THR A 22 -17.03 -10.59 12.24
C THR A 22 -17.30 -10.69 10.73
N GLU A 23 -18.25 -11.54 10.33
CA GLU A 23 -18.45 -11.96 8.95
C GLU A 23 -18.71 -10.80 7.97
N GLY A 24 -17.81 -10.68 7.01
CA GLY A 24 -17.94 -9.79 5.86
C GLY A 24 -17.65 -8.31 6.14
N TRP A 25 -17.42 -7.88 7.37
CA TRP A 25 -17.07 -6.48 7.67
C TRP A 25 -15.69 -6.33 8.32
N PHE A 26 -15.37 -7.17 9.31
CA PHE A 26 -14.26 -6.93 10.22
C PHE A 26 -12.91 -6.99 9.53
N LEU A 27 -12.58 -8.12 8.88
CA LEU A 27 -11.24 -8.31 8.32
C LEU A 27 -10.92 -7.31 7.19
N GLY A 28 -11.90 -6.95 6.35
CA GLY A 28 -11.75 -5.91 5.33
C GLY A 28 -11.53 -4.52 5.91
N LEU A 29 -12.28 -4.16 6.95
CA LEU A 29 -12.05 -2.91 7.68
C LEU A 29 -10.70 -2.90 8.40
N PHE A 30 -10.35 -4.02 9.06
CA PHE A 30 -9.11 -4.16 9.81
C PHE A 30 -7.89 -4.07 8.90
N ALA A 31 -7.91 -4.70 7.72
CA ALA A 31 -6.84 -4.57 6.74
C ALA A 31 -6.65 -3.10 6.27
N ARG A 32 -7.74 -2.36 6.02
CA ARG A 32 -7.67 -0.93 5.68
C ARG A 32 -7.19 -0.08 6.85
N PHE A 33 -7.60 -0.40 8.07
CA PHE A 33 -7.12 0.27 9.27
C PHE A 33 -5.62 0.02 9.48
N THR A 34 -5.14 -1.21 9.30
CA THR A 34 -3.71 -1.52 9.34
C THR A 34 -2.93 -0.73 8.29
N PHE A 35 -3.46 -0.65 7.06
CA PHE A 35 -2.86 0.19 6.02
C PHE A 35 -2.83 1.67 6.44
N LEU A 36 -3.93 2.21 7.00
CA LEU A 36 -3.98 3.58 7.51
C LEU A 36 -2.94 3.82 8.61
N ALA A 37 -2.86 2.92 9.58
CA ALA A 37 -2.01 3.05 10.76
C ALA A 37 -0.52 2.96 10.43
N VAL A 38 -0.14 2.13 9.45
CA VAL A 38 1.26 1.81 9.16
C VAL A 38 1.78 2.50 7.89
N LEU A 39 0.96 2.59 6.84
CA LEU A 39 1.40 2.95 5.49
C LEU A 39 0.91 4.30 5.00
N PHE A 40 -0.29 4.72 5.39
CA PHE A 40 -0.85 5.96 4.86
C PHE A 40 0.05 7.17 5.13
N PHE A 41 0.51 7.35 6.37
CA PHE A 41 1.39 8.47 6.71
C PHE A 41 2.80 8.31 6.13
N TYR A 42 3.26 7.09 5.90
CA TYR A 42 4.49 6.84 5.18
C TYR A 42 4.40 7.40 3.75
N PHE A 43 3.40 6.98 2.98
CA PHE A 43 3.20 7.45 1.61
C PHE A 43 2.82 8.93 1.54
N PHE A 44 2.00 9.43 2.47
CA PHE A 44 1.64 10.85 2.53
C PHE A 44 2.87 11.73 2.77
N ASN A 45 3.74 11.36 3.70
CA ASN A 45 4.97 12.11 3.96
C ASN A 45 5.93 12.01 2.78
N SER A 46 6.06 10.84 2.16
CA SER A 46 6.88 10.64 0.96
C SER A 46 6.39 11.49 -0.22
N TRP A 47 5.08 11.51 -0.48
CA TRP A 47 4.44 12.35 -1.49
C TRP A 47 4.68 13.85 -1.29
N LYS A 48 4.61 14.33 -0.05
CA LYS A 48 4.91 15.75 0.26
C LYS A 48 6.33 16.15 -0.13
N THR A 49 7.29 15.23 -0.11
CA THR A 49 8.66 15.53 -0.56
C THR A 49 8.78 15.64 -2.08
N LYS A 50 7.76 15.22 -2.83
CA LYS A 50 7.72 15.21 -4.30
C LYS A 50 6.83 16.30 -4.89
N THR A 51 6.11 17.04 -4.07
CA THR A 51 5.21 18.11 -4.52
C THR A 51 5.75 19.48 -4.10
N GLY A 52 5.29 20.52 -4.79
CA GLY A 52 5.70 21.90 -4.51
C GLY A 52 5.13 22.43 -3.19
N ASP A 53 5.66 23.58 -2.76
CA ASP A 53 5.19 24.28 -1.57
C ASP A 53 3.90 25.09 -1.82
N GLY A 54 3.19 25.42 -0.75
CA GLY A 54 2.00 26.28 -0.77
C GLY A 54 0.68 25.53 -0.99
N ILE A 55 -0.44 26.28 -0.96
CA ILE A 55 -1.80 25.72 -0.96
C ILE A 55 -2.11 24.91 -2.23
N LEU A 56 -1.50 25.28 -3.37
CA LEU A 56 -1.67 24.60 -4.66
C LEU A 56 -0.45 23.76 -5.06
N GLY A 57 0.56 23.66 -4.19
CA GLY A 57 1.80 22.94 -4.47
C GLY A 57 1.60 21.45 -4.76
N PHE A 58 0.49 20.88 -4.26
CA PHE A 58 0.04 19.51 -4.55
C PHE A 58 -0.25 19.23 -6.03
N LEU A 59 -0.45 20.27 -6.85
CA LEU A 59 -0.66 20.17 -8.31
C LEU A 59 0.64 20.18 -9.11
N SER A 60 1.75 20.60 -8.49
CA SER A 60 3.07 20.68 -9.12
C SER A 60 3.98 19.56 -8.62
N VAL A 61 4.59 18.84 -9.55
CA VAL A 61 5.65 17.88 -9.26
C VAL A 61 6.97 18.64 -9.12
N SER A 62 7.66 18.44 -8.01
CA SER A 62 8.98 19.03 -7.75
C SER A 62 10.08 18.34 -8.55
N ASP A 63 11.19 19.02 -8.79
CA ASP A 63 12.37 18.43 -9.44
C ASP A 63 12.94 17.25 -8.64
N GLY A 64 12.82 17.30 -7.30
CA GLY A 64 13.20 16.21 -6.40
C GLY A 64 12.46 14.89 -6.67
N ALA A 65 11.25 14.95 -7.25
CA ALA A 65 10.49 13.75 -7.62
C ALA A 65 11.18 12.95 -8.72
N TYR A 66 11.88 13.61 -9.64
CA TYR A 66 12.57 12.93 -10.74
C TYR A 66 13.76 12.13 -10.22
N TYR A 67 14.52 12.69 -9.27
CA TYR A 67 15.62 11.99 -8.60
C TYR A 67 15.13 10.77 -7.82
N GLN A 68 13.94 10.83 -7.23
CA GLN A 68 13.39 9.71 -6.45
C GLN A 68 12.70 8.63 -7.30
N ILE A 69 12.07 8.98 -8.43
CA ILE A 69 11.26 8.03 -9.22
C ILE A 69 12.04 7.49 -10.42
N VAL A 70 12.82 8.34 -11.11
CA VAL A 70 13.57 7.98 -12.33
C VAL A 70 15.03 8.44 -12.27
N PRO A 71 15.80 8.06 -11.23
CA PRO A 71 17.19 8.52 -11.04
C PRO A 71 18.07 8.31 -12.27
N TRP A 72 17.96 7.15 -12.94
CA TRP A 72 18.71 6.86 -14.17
C TRP A 72 18.45 7.87 -15.31
N ALA A 73 17.22 8.38 -15.41
CA ALA A 73 16.85 9.34 -16.44
C ALA A 73 17.34 10.75 -16.09
N MET A 74 17.34 11.10 -14.80
CA MET A 74 17.92 12.34 -14.31
C MET A 74 19.43 12.40 -14.52
N ASP A 75 20.12 11.29 -14.23
CA ASP A 75 21.56 11.20 -14.46
C ASP A 75 21.90 11.32 -15.95
N ALA A 76 21.15 10.63 -16.82
CA ALA A 76 21.30 10.75 -18.28
C ALA A 76 21.00 12.16 -18.81
N ALA A 77 20.11 12.89 -18.13
CA ALA A 77 19.75 14.28 -18.43
C ALA A 77 20.72 15.31 -17.82
N GLY A 78 21.80 14.87 -17.16
CA GLY A 78 22.77 15.77 -16.52
C GLY A 78 22.21 16.56 -15.34
N GLY A 79 21.13 16.06 -14.72
CA GLY A 79 20.45 16.71 -13.60
C GLY A 79 19.42 17.77 -13.99
N ASP A 80 19.11 17.94 -15.28
CA ASP A 80 18.07 18.87 -15.74
C ASP A 80 16.76 18.12 -16.05
N PRO A 81 15.69 18.28 -15.24
CA PRO A 81 14.40 17.66 -15.50
C PRO A 81 13.82 18.02 -16.88
N ALA A 82 14.15 19.18 -17.44
CA ALA A 82 13.64 19.60 -18.75
C ALA A 82 14.21 18.77 -19.92
N GLN A 83 15.33 18.07 -19.71
CA GLN A 83 15.94 17.18 -20.69
C GLN A 83 15.48 15.71 -20.53
N VAL A 84 14.62 15.42 -19.56
CA VAL A 84 14.08 14.08 -19.34
C VAL A 84 13.10 13.71 -20.47
N GLY A 85 13.18 12.47 -20.95
CA GLY A 85 12.28 12.00 -22.01
C GLY A 85 10.81 12.01 -21.57
N PHE A 86 9.89 12.32 -22.50
CA PHE A 86 8.44 12.42 -22.26
C PHE A 86 7.84 11.24 -21.48
N PHE A 87 8.26 10.01 -21.78
CA PHE A 87 7.77 8.84 -21.06
C PHE A 87 8.13 8.88 -19.55
N ASN A 88 9.36 9.28 -19.22
CA ASN A 88 9.78 9.38 -17.82
C ASN A 88 9.07 10.54 -17.11
N HIS A 89 8.77 11.65 -17.79
CA HIS A 89 7.88 12.68 -17.24
C HIS A 89 6.52 12.11 -16.84
N LEU A 90 5.91 11.30 -17.71
CA LEU A 90 4.63 10.66 -17.42
C LEU A 90 4.73 9.71 -16.21
N VAL A 91 5.80 8.91 -16.13
CA VAL A 91 6.05 8.00 -15.00
C VAL A 91 6.20 8.78 -13.69
N VAL A 92 6.95 9.88 -13.67
CA VAL A 92 7.15 10.70 -12.46
C VAL A 92 5.83 11.30 -11.99
N HIS A 93 5.03 11.86 -12.90
CA HIS A 93 3.74 12.43 -12.54
C HIS A 93 2.75 11.35 -12.08
N ALA A 94 2.63 10.26 -12.84
CA ALA A 94 1.75 9.16 -12.50
C ALA A 94 2.14 8.53 -11.15
N GLY A 95 3.43 8.32 -10.91
CA GLY A 95 3.96 7.82 -9.64
C GLY A 95 3.64 8.77 -8.49
N THR A 96 3.93 10.06 -8.63
CA THR A 96 3.67 11.06 -7.59
C THR A 96 2.19 11.13 -7.23
N PHE A 97 1.28 11.14 -8.21
CA PHE A 97 -0.15 11.17 -7.90
C PHE A 97 -0.68 9.83 -7.39
N ALA A 98 -0.18 8.70 -7.91
CA ALA A 98 -0.53 7.37 -7.40
C ALA A 98 -0.14 7.20 -5.93
N GLU A 99 0.99 7.77 -5.53
CA GLU A 99 1.52 7.72 -4.15
C GLU A 99 0.57 8.30 -3.11
N ILE A 100 -0.37 9.19 -3.48
CA ILE A 100 -1.38 9.72 -2.57
C ILE A 100 -2.81 9.26 -2.88
N ILE A 101 -3.17 9.14 -4.16
CA ILE A 101 -4.52 8.75 -4.55
C ILE A 101 -4.82 7.30 -4.13
N LEU A 102 -3.89 6.37 -4.39
CA LEU A 102 -4.13 4.96 -4.08
C LEU A 102 -4.27 4.70 -2.57
N PRO A 103 -3.43 5.29 -1.67
CA PRO A 103 -3.66 5.21 -0.23
C PRO A 103 -5.03 5.73 0.22
N ILE A 104 -5.48 6.87 -0.32
CA ILE A 104 -6.80 7.43 0.03
C ILE A 104 -7.92 6.46 -0.38
N LEU A 105 -7.85 5.92 -1.60
CA LEU A 105 -8.81 4.94 -2.10
C LEU A 105 -8.87 3.69 -1.22
N ILE A 106 -7.70 3.17 -0.80
CA ILE A 106 -7.63 2.04 0.13
C ILE A 106 -8.32 2.37 1.44
N VAL A 107 -8.01 3.50 2.09
CA VAL A 107 -8.56 3.83 3.41
C VAL A 107 -10.08 3.99 3.36
N LEU A 108 -10.59 4.73 2.37
CA LEU A 108 -12.03 4.90 2.15
C LEU A 108 -12.73 3.60 1.74
N GLY A 109 -11.98 2.63 1.23
CA GLY A 109 -12.51 1.40 0.67
C GLY A 109 -13.29 1.66 -0.62
N LEU A 110 -12.69 2.43 -1.54
CA LEU A 110 -13.24 2.78 -2.85
C LEU A 110 -12.34 2.22 -3.96
N PHE A 111 -12.91 1.48 -4.90
CA PHE A 111 -12.18 0.70 -5.91
C PHE A 111 -11.07 -0.15 -5.29
N THR A 112 -11.33 -0.73 -4.12
CA THR A 112 -10.29 -1.24 -3.21
C THR A 112 -9.42 -2.31 -3.86
N ARG A 113 -10.01 -3.18 -4.68
CA ARG A 113 -9.26 -4.23 -5.37
C ARG A 113 -8.26 -3.66 -6.38
N LEU A 114 -8.69 -2.66 -7.16
CA LEU A 114 -7.83 -2.00 -8.14
C LEU A 114 -6.77 -1.15 -7.44
N ALA A 115 -7.16 -0.41 -6.41
CA ALA A 115 -6.23 0.38 -5.61
C ALA A 115 -5.16 -0.51 -4.95
N ALA A 116 -5.53 -1.70 -4.48
CA ALA A 116 -4.61 -2.64 -3.85
C ALA A 116 -3.62 -3.22 -4.85
N LEU A 117 -4.08 -3.59 -6.05
CA LEU A 117 -3.18 -4.03 -7.14
C LEU A 117 -2.22 -2.92 -7.56
N GLY A 118 -2.72 -1.68 -7.67
CA GLY A 118 -1.89 -0.50 -7.92
C GLY A 118 -0.82 -0.30 -6.86
N MET A 119 -1.18 -0.40 -5.57
CA MET A 119 -0.24 -0.29 -4.46
C MET A 119 0.78 -1.42 -4.43
N ILE A 120 0.42 -2.65 -4.80
CA ILE A 120 1.37 -3.76 -4.91
C ILE A 120 2.41 -3.44 -6.00
N GLY A 121 1.96 -3.00 -7.17
CA GLY A 121 2.85 -2.56 -8.25
C GLY A 121 3.75 -1.41 -7.82
N PHE A 122 3.19 -0.42 -7.13
CA PHE A 122 3.93 0.73 -6.58
C PHE A 122 5.03 0.27 -5.61
N VAL A 123 4.70 -0.57 -4.63
CA VAL A 123 5.65 -1.11 -3.65
C VAL A 123 6.74 -1.95 -4.32
N ALA A 124 6.41 -2.71 -5.36
CA ALA A 124 7.39 -3.49 -6.11
C ALA A 124 8.37 -2.59 -6.86
N VAL A 125 7.88 -1.59 -7.60
CA VAL A 125 8.73 -0.62 -8.32
C VAL A 125 9.57 0.17 -7.33
N GLN A 126 8.97 0.67 -6.25
CA GLN A 126 9.68 1.40 -5.20
C GLN A 126 10.81 0.55 -4.60
N SER A 127 10.57 -0.75 -4.34
CA SER A 127 11.60 -1.67 -3.82
C SER A 127 12.77 -1.84 -4.79
N LEU A 128 12.47 -1.97 -6.08
CA LEU A 128 13.50 -2.06 -7.10
C LEU A 128 14.32 -0.76 -7.16
N VAL A 129 13.66 0.40 -7.16
CA VAL A 129 14.34 1.69 -7.22
C VAL A 129 15.22 1.92 -5.99
N ASP A 130 14.70 1.60 -4.80
CA ASP A 130 15.43 1.78 -3.54
C ASP A 130 16.70 0.92 -3.48
N ILE A 131 16.64 -0.34 -3.92
CA ILE A 131 17.81 -1.23 -3.96
C ILE A 131 18.77 -0.82 -5.08
N SER A 132 18.26 -0.60 -6.29
CA SER A 132 19.11 -0.45 -7.49
C SER A 132 19.70 0.95 -7.65
N PHE A 133 19.03 2.00 -7.16
CA PHE A 133 19.40 3.39 -7.45
C PHE A 133 19.53 4.28 -6.22
N HIS A 134 18.82 4.01 -5.12
CA HIS A 134 19.03 4.76 -3.87
C HIS A 134 20.08 4.13 -2.94
N GLY A 135 20.65 2.98 -3.32
CA GLY A 135 21.77 2.37 -2.62
C GLY A 135 21.44 1.92 -1.20
N VAL A 136 20.19 1.50 -0.95
CA VAL A 136 19.81 0.90 0.33
C VAL A 136 20.73 -0.29 0.62
N ASP A 137 21.43 -0.24 1.75
CA ASP A 137 22.40 -1.27 2.12
C ASP A 137 21.72 -2.60 2.44
N ALA A 138 22.49 -3.69 2.35
CA ALA A 138 21.96 -5.04 2.54
C ALA A 138 21.35 -5.27 3.94
N ASN A 139 21.83 -4.59 4.99
CA ASN A 139 21.25 -4.74 6.32
C ASN A 139 19.91 -4.03 6.41
N THR A 140 19.80 -2.81 5.87
CA THR A 140 18.52 -2.07 5.83
C THR A 140 17.50 -2.75 4.92
N ALA A 141 17.93 -3.26 3.76
CA ALA A 141 17.04 -4.03 2.88
C ALA A 141 16.56 -5.32 3.58
N GLY A 142 17.45 -5.96 4.33
CA GLY A 142 17.26 -7.27 4.95
C GLY A 142 17.30 -8.40 3.92
N MET A 143 16.91 -9.61 4.34
CA MET A 143 16.71 -10.75 3.46
C MET A 143 15.62 -11.66 4.03
N TRP A 144 14.84 -12.30 3.17
CA TRP A 144 13.96 -13.37 3.64
C TRP A 144 14.75 -14.56 4.18
N PHE A 145 14.16 -15.23 5.17
CA PHE A 145 14.69 -16.44 5.80
C PHE A 145 16.01 -16.22 6.56
N ASP A 146 16.29 -15.00 6.99
CA ASP A 146 17.35 -14.74 7.96
C ASP A 146 16.81 -14.80 9.41
N ARG A 147 17.66 -14.48 10.39
CA ARG A 147 17.31 -14.50 11.82
C ARG A 147 16.49 -13.27 12.23
N ALA A 148 16.71 -12.16 11.55
CA ALA A 148 16.08 -10.89 11.86
C ALA A 148 14.69 -10.84 11.19
N SER A 149 13.89 -9.85 11.54
CA SER A 149 12.54 -9.71 10.96
C SER A 149 12.16 -8.25 10.72
N ASP A 150 13.18 -7.40 10.64
CA ASP A 150 13.10 -5.95 10.60
C ASP A 150 13.67 -5.37 9.29
N GLY A 151 14.02 -6.22 8.32
CA GLY A 151 14.43 -5.80 6.99
C GLY A 151 13.38 -4.89 6.35
N LEU A 152 13.72 -3.63 6.09
CA LEU A 152 12.77 -2.61 5.64
C LEU A 152 12.15 -2.95 4.29
N ILE A 153 12.89 -3.64 3.42
CA ILE A 153 12.41 -3.99 2.08
C ILE A 153 11.85 -5.40 2.08
N TRP A 154 12.66 -6.41 2.40
CA TRP A 154 12.21 -7.79 2.26
C TRP A 154 11.13 -8.15 3.30
N ASP A 155 11.31 -7.86 4.57
CA ASP A 155 10.36 -8.27 5.61
C ASP A 155 9.16 -7.34 5.71
N GLN A 156 9.41 -6.04 5.91
CA GLN A 156 8.34 -5.08 6.15
C GLN A 156 7.43 -4.95 4.93
N ARG A 157 7.98 -4.84 3.71
CA ARG A 157 7.13 -4.75 2.51
C ARG A 157 6.41 -6.05 2.18
N MET A 158 6.92 -7.20 2.63
CA MET A 158 6.15 -8.45 2.54
C MET A 158 4.88 -8.38 3.39
N PHE A 159 4.93 -7.81 4.60
CA PHE A 159 3.73 -7.56 5.40
C PHE A 159 2.80 -6.53 4.73
N TRP A 160 3.36 -5.49 4.11
CA TRP A 160 2.56 -4.49 3.38
C TRP A 160 1.81 -5.15 2.22
N VAL A 161 2.53 -5.93 1.41
CA VAL A 161 1.98 -6.68 0.28
C VAL A 161 0.97 -7.73 0.76
N PHE A 162 1.18 -8.39 1.90
CA PHE A 162 0.20 -9.32 2.46
C PHE A 162 -1.14 -8.63 2.77
N VAL A 163 -1.12 -7.46 3.41
CA VAL A 163 -2.32 -6.65 3.66
C VAL A 163 -3.00 -6.26 2.35
N LEU A 164 -2.22 -5.83 1.35
CA LEU A 164 -2.73 -5.44 0.04
C LEU A 164 -3.31 -6.63 -0.74
N ILE A 165 -2.67 -7.80 -0.72
CA ILE A 165 -3.18 -9.03 -1.34
C ILE A 165 -4.51 -9.43 -0.71
N TYR A 166 -4.62 -9.35 0.63
CA TYR A 166 -5.88 -9.59 1.30
C TYR A 166 -6.98 -8.67 0.73
N LEU A 167 -6.73 -7.37 0.64
CA LEU A 167 -7.67 -6.40 0.08
C LEU A 167 -7.97 -6.65 -1.41
N ALA A 168 -6.98 -7.04 -2.21
CA ALA A 168 -7.15 -7.37 -3.62
C ALA A 168 -8.03 -8.61 -3.84
N VAL A 169 -7.87 -9.63 -2.99
CA VAL A 169 -8.57 -10.93 -3.11
C VAL A 169 -9.93 -10.92 -2.42
N LYS A 170 -10.03 -10.35 -1.22
CA LYS A 170 -11.25 -10.36 -0.39
C LYS A 170 -12.07 -9.09 -0.50
N GLY A 171 -11.48 -7.97 -0.90
CA GLY A 171 -12.14 -6.67 -1.01
C GLY A 171 -12.18 -5.89 0.31
N ALA A 172 -12.93 -4.78 0.28
CA ALA A 172 -12.94 -3.75 1.33
C ALA A 172 -13.74 -4.09 2.61
N GLY A 173 -14.59 -5.12 2.53
CA GLY A 173 -15.61 -5.44 3.54
C GLY A 173 -16.86 -4.54 3.47
N LYS A 174 -17.91 -4.89 4.23
CA LYS A 174 -19.22 -4.20 4.23
C LYS A 174 -19.15 -2.73 4.69
N LEU A 175 -18.18 -2.35 5.52
CA LEU A 175 -18.01 -0.97 6.02
C LEU A 175 -17.12 -0.13 5.09
N SER A 176 -17.48 -0.04 3.80
CA SER A 176 -16.67 0.61 2.76
C SER A 176 -17.53 1.37 1.75
N LEU A 177 -16.91 2.29 1.00
CA LEU A 177 -17.59 2.95 -0.12
C LEU A 177 -17.94 1.97 -1.25
N ASP A 178 -17.10 0.95 -1.50
CA ASP A 178 -17.39 -0.13 -2.46
C ASP A 178 -18.73 -0.82 -2.15
N HIS A 179 -18.96 -1.15 -0.88
CA HIS A 179 -20.22 -1.77 -0.46
C HIS A 179 -21.40 -0.80 -0.58
N LEU A 180 -21.22 0.46 -0.17
CA LEU A 180 -22.25 1.48 -0.27
C LEU A 180 -22.68 1.71 -1.74
N VAL A 181 -21.73 1.80 -2.67
CA VAL A 181 -22.02 1.97 -4.10
C VAL A 181 -22.72 0.73 -4.66
N SER A 182 -22.20 -0.48 -4.39
CA SER A 182 -22.80 -1.73 -4.88
C SER A 182 -24.21 -1.98 -4.36
N SER A 183 -24.50 -1.56 -3.11
CA SER A 183 -25.84 -1.73 -2.52
C SER A 183 -26.89 -0.83 -3.17
N ARG A 184 -26.50 0.33 -3.71
CA ARG A 184 -27.41 1.29 -4.37
C ARG A 184 -27.75 0.91 -5.81
N THR A 185 -26.88 0.16 -6.49
CA THR A 185 -27.12 -0.28 -7.87
C THR A 185 -27.96 -1.55 -7.96
N ALA A 186 -28.16 -2.24 -6.83
CA ALA A 186 -28.91 -3.50 -6.75
C ALA A 186 -30.36 -3.33 -6.24
N GLY A 187 -30.76 -2.10 -5.90
CA GLY A 187 -32.13 -1.73 -5.54
C GLY A 187 -32.75 -0.85 -6.61
#